data_AF-A0A2H0V6A9-F1
#
_entry.id   AF-A0A2H0V6A9-F1
#
_cell.length_a   1.000
_cell.length_b   1.000
_cell.length_c   1.000
_cell.angle_alpha   90.00
_cell.angle_beta   90.00
_cell.angle_gamma   90.00
#
_symmetry.space_group_name_H-M   'P 1'
#
loop_
_entity.id
_entity.type
_entity.pdbx_description
1 polymer ?
#
loop_
_entity_poly.entity_id
_entity_poly.type
_entity_poly.pdbx_seq_one_letter_code
_entity_poly.pdbx_strand_id
1 'polypeptide(L)'
;MEENLPTPEPTVAQTSKTWMIVGIIFIVLSVLLSGVVVWQFLDVDEPIFYCEETGNAITEPDEVDVEEEGVVEDKNDSTESEATVCKYDHLDLPAVAFIRPGLLTDAEKAELNEKFINPFIAYESSDLTSLIIEVPSKNGEAYHITSVYSGEQQNGTGQFQLESRGSLNYWSPSCMGDCPFTEAFIGDYPEVIAEYNRLNKR
;
A
#
# COMPACT_ATOMS: atom_id res chain seq x y z
N MET A 1 22.00 84.15 -36.02
CA MET A 1 22.70 83.04 -36.69
C MET A 1 22.66 81.89 -35.71
N GLU A 2 21.63 81.06 -35.81
CA GLU A 2 21.49 79.83 -35.02
C GLU A 2 22.13 78.69 -35.81
N GLU A 3 23.23 78.16 -35.30
CA GLU A 3 23.92 76.99 -35.85
C GLU A 3 23.15 75.72 -35.45
N ASN A 4 22.62 75.01 -36.45
CA ASN A 4 22.01 73.69 -36.27
C ASN A 4 23.10 72.66 -35.97
N LEU A 5 23.12 72.12 -34.74
CA LEU A 5 23.97 70.98 -34.41
C LEU A 5 23.37 69.67 -34.96
N PRO A 6 24.18 68.80 -35.58
CA PRO A 6 23.72 67.52 -36.10
C PRO A 6 23.39 66.55 -34.94
N THR A 7 22.16 66.04 -34.92
CA THR A 7 21.73 64.96 -34.04
C THR A 7 22.43 63.64 -34.42
N PRO A 8 22.95 62.87 -33.44
CA PRO A 8 23.57 61.57 -33.72
C PRO A 8 22.52 60.55 -34.14
N GLU A 9 22.82 59.80 -35.20
CA GLU A 9 21.99 58.68 -35.66
C GLU A 9 22.01 57.52 -34.65
N PRO A 10 20.87 56.85 -34.42
CA PRO A 10 20.80 55.71 -33.52
C PRO A 10 21.57 54.51 -34.09
N THR A 11 22.60 54.09 -33.37
CA THR A 11 23.36 52.88 -33.71
C THR A 11 22.52 51.65 -33.36
N VAL A 12 21.97 50.98 -34.38
CA VAL A 12 21.21 49.74 -34.20
C VAL A 12 22.16 48.64 -33.75
N ALA A 13 22.09 48.27 -32.48
CA ALA A 13 22.87 47.18 -31.91
C ALA A 13 22.46 45.85 -32.58
N GLN A 14 23.33 45.28 -33.40
CA GLN A 14 23.23 43.91 -33.89
C GLN A 14 23.44 42.94 -32.72
N THR A 15 22.38 42.69 -31.94
CA THR A 15 22.39 41.61 -30.96
C THR A 15 22.44 40.28 -31.69
N SER A 16 23.55 39.59 -31.50
CA SER A 16 24.05 38.50 -32.31
C SER A 16 23.28 37.20 -32.07
N LYS A 17 23.09 36.43 -33.14
CA LYS A 17 22.55 35.06 -33.18
C LYS A 17 23.18 34.12 -32.14
N THR A 18 24.36 34.45 -31.62
CA THR A 18 25.05 33.74 -30.55
C THR A 18 24.22 33.63 -29.26
N TRP A 19 23.43 34.65 -28.91
CA TRP A 19 22.59 34.61 -27.70
C TRP A 19 21.40 33.64 -27.82
N MET A 20 20.84 33.46 -29.03
CA MET A 20 19.80 32.45 -29.25
C MET A 20 20.33 31.02 -29.06
N ILE A 21 21.53 30.73 -29.58
CA ILE A 21 22.12 29.39 -29.47
C ILE A 21 22.40 29.05 -28.00
N VAL A 22 22.94 30.01 -27.22
CA VAL A 22 23.19 29.82 -25.79
C VAL A 22 21.89 29.56 -25.03
N GLY A 23 20.80 30.26 -25.36
CA GLY A 23 19.49 30.03 -24.75
C GLY A 23 18.94 28.63 -24.98
N ILE A 24 19.04 28.11 -26.22
CA ILE A 24 18.55 26.76 -26.56
C ILE A 24 19.35 25.68 -25.80
N ILE A 25 20.67 25.83 -25.73
CA ILE A 25 21.53 24.88 -24.99
C ILE A 25 21.12 24.83 -23.52
N PHE A 26 20.82 25.98 -22.90
CA PHE A 26 20.42 26.06 -21.50
C PHE A 26 19.07 25.35 -21.23
N ILE A 27 18.11 25.48 -22.14
CA ILE A 27 16.80 24.81 -22.03
C ILE A 27 16.96 23.29 -22.13
N VAL A 28 17.75 22.79 -23.09
CA VAL A 28 17.97 21.34 -23.26
C VAL A 28 18.68 20.74 -22.05
N LEU A 29 19.69 21.45 -21.50
CA LEU A 29 20.38 21.03 -20.27
C LEU A 29 19.45 20.97 -19.06
N SER A 30 18.55 21.95 -18.92
CA SER A 30 17.56 21.96 -17.83
C SER A 30 16.61 20.76 -17.90
N VAL A 31 16.11 20.43 -19.09
CA VAL A 31 15.22 19.28 -19.29
C VAL A 31 15.95 17.96 -18.97
N LEU A 32 17.18 17.78 -19.44
CA LEU A 32 17.98 16.58 -19.16
C LEU A 32 18.27 16.41 -17.66
N LEU A 33 18.64 17.50 -16.97
CA LEU A 33 18.90 17.45 -15.52
C LEU A 33 17.63 17.12 -14.73
N SER A 34 16.49 17.70 -15.09
CA SER A 34 15.21 17.38 -14.43
C SER A 34 14.78 15.93 -14.65
N GLY A 35 15.04 15.35 -15.83
CA GLY A 35 14.76 13.95 -16.13
C GLY A 35 15.56 12.98 -15.26
N VAL A 36 16.85 13.25 -15.03
CA VAL A 36 17.70 12.39 -14.18
C VAL A 36 17.23 12.41 -12.72
N VAL A 37 16.82 13.57 -12.20
CA VAL A 37 16.30 13.67 -10.82
C VAL A 37 14.98 12.92 -10.66
N VAL A 38 14.08 13.00 -11.65
CA VAL A 38 12.83 12.25 -11.65
C VAL A 38 13.09 10.74 -11.74
N TRP A 39 14.07 10.32 -12.56
CA TRP A 39 14.43 8.90 -12.69
C TRP A 39 14.96 8.33 -11.37
N GLN A 40 15.85 9.04 -10.66
CA GLN A 40 16.34 8.62 -9.34
C GLN A 40 15.25 8.55 -8.26
N PHE A 41 14.14 9.27 -8.43
CA PHE A 41 13.00 9.23 -7.51
C PHE A 41 11.95 8.16 -7.87
N LEU A 42 12.03 7.60 -9.09
CA LEU A 42 11.11 6.58 -9.59
C LEU A 42 11.67 5.15 -9.52
N ASP A 43 12.93 4.97 -9.08
CA ASP A 43 13.38 3.70 -8.48
C ASP A 43 12.69 3.53 -7.11
N VAL A 44 11.38 3.36 -7.18
CA VAL A 44 10.53 2.87 -6.11
C VAL A 44 10.97 1.43 -5.89
N ASP A 45 11.51 1.18 -4.70
CA ASP A 45 11.85 -0.15 -4.20
C ASP A 45 10.81 -1.17 -4.68
N GLU A 46 11.23 -2.12 -5.52
CA GLU A 46 10.42 -3.30 -5.77
C GLU A 46 10.12 -3.92 -4.40
N PRO A 47 8.86 -4.29 -4.12
CA PRO A 47 8.51 -4.88 -2.83
C PRO A 47 9.34 -6.15 -2.66
N ILE A 48 10.30 -6.11 -1.74
CA ILE A 48 11.13 -7.25 -1.40
C ILE A 48 10.21 -8.23 -0.65
N PHE A 49 9.60 -9.15 -1.39
CA PHE A 49 8.92 -10.31 -0.83
C PHE A 49 9.99 -11.23 -0.25
N TYR A 50 10.31 -11.03 1.02
CA TYR A 50 11.10 -11.99 1.78
C TYR A 50 10.24 -13.22 2.02
N CYS A 51 10.53 -14.31 1.31
CA CYS A 51 10.15 -15.63 1.77
C CYS A 51 10.98 -15.89 3.03
N GLU A 52 10.34 -15.84 4.20
CA GLU A 52 10.95 -16.33 5.43
C GLU A 52 11.17 -17.83 5.26
N GLU A 53 12.42 -18.24 5.02
CA GLU A 53 12.81 -19.65 5.14
C GLU A 53 12.60 -20.03 6.61
N THR A 54 11.41 -20.57 6.92
CA THR A 54 11.25 -21.38 8.12
C THR A 54 12.11 -22.61 7.93
N GLY A 55 13.39 -22.50 8.34
CA GLY A 55 14.30 -23.62 8.46
C GLY A 55 13.60 -24.70 9.27
N ASN A 56 13.23 -25.77 8.58
CA ASN A 56 12.70 -26.98 9.18
C ASN A 56 13.81 -27.54 10.07
N ALA A 57 13.83 -27.14 11.34
CA ALA A 57 14.64 -27.76 12.36
C ALA A 57 14.06 -29.16 12.60
N ILE A 58 14.40 -30.08 11.71
CA ILE A 58 14.25 -31.51 11.90
C ILE A 58 15.09 -31.82 13.13
N THR A 59 14.39 -31.96 14.24
CA THR A 59 14.96 -32.46 15.49
C THR A 59 15.36 -33.90 15.21
N GLU A 60 16.66 -34.20 15.32
CA GLU A 60 17.21 -35.55 15.27
C GLU A 60 16.36 -36.47 16.17
N PRO A 61 15.80 -37.57 15.65
CA PRO A 61 15.33 -38.64 16.52
C PRO A 61 16.55 -39.34 17.14
N ASP A 62 16.54 -39.40 18.47
CA ASP A 62 17.47 -40.22 19.27
C ASP A 62 17.59 -41.64 18.67
N GLU A 63 18.83 -42.03 18.45
CA GLU A 63 19.30 -43.30 17.90
C GLU A 63 18.90 -44.46 18.83
N VAL A 64 17.99 -45.32 18.37
CA VAL A 64 17.75 -46.64 18.99
C VAL A 64 18.54 -47.66 18.17
N ASP A 65 19.61 -48.16 18.77
CA ASP A 65 20.41 -49.29 18.27
C ASP A 65 19.51 -50.51 18.00
N VAL A 66 19.36 -50.87 16.72
CA VAL A 66 18.89 -52.19 16.29
C VAL A 66 19.86 -52.69 15.22
N GLU A 67 20.70 -53.66 15.63
CA GLU A 67 21.50 -54.47 14.73
C GLU A 67 20.59 -55.38 13.90
N GLU A 68 20.52 -55.18 12.57
CA GLU A 68 20.23 -56.29 11.65
C GLU A 68 20.89 -56.06 10.29
N GLU A 69 21.74 -57.00 9.90
CA GLU A 69 22.49 -57.04 8.64
C GLU A 69 21.57 -57.19 7.43
N GLY A 70 21.84 -56.45 6.34
CA GLY A 70 21.43 -56.93 5.02
C GLY A 70 21.27 -55.91 3.91
N VAL A 71 22.22 -55.97 2.98
CA VAL A 71 22.08 -55.74 1.52
C VAL A 71 22.02 -54.30 1.03
N VAL A 72 23.16 -53.92 0.45
CA VAL A 72 23.43 -52.79 -0.44
C VAL A 72 22.66 -52.92 -1.75
N GLU A 73 21.91 -51.89 -2.16
CA GLU A 73 21.77 -51.53 -3.57
C GLU A 73 21.65 -50.00 -3.76
N ASP A 74 22.58 -49.49 -4.56
CA ASP A 74 22.63 -48.16 -5.17
C ASP A 74 21.28 -47.71 -5.74
N LYS A 75 20.92 -46.44 -5.51
CA LYS A 75 20.07 -45.69 -6.45
C LYS A 75 20.16 -44.17 -6.26
N ASN A 76 20.89 -43.58 -7.20
CA ASN A 76 20.46 -42.44 -8.00
C ASN A 76 20.24 -41.11 -7.25
N ASP A 77 21.35 -40.41 -7.03
CA ASP A 77 21.39 -38.96 -6.84
C ASP A 77 20.92 -38.26 -8.12
N SER A 78 19.61 -38.05 -8.21
CA SER A 78 19.00 -37.07 -9.08
C SER A 78 18.71 -35.87 -8.21
N THR A 79 19.66 -34.93 -8.17
CA THR A 79 19.44 -33.57 -7.70
C THR A 79 18.44 -32.90 -8.65
N GLU A 80 17.17 -33.27 -8.50
CA GLU A 80 16.03 -32.57 -9.04
C GLU A 80 15.93 -31.30 -8.20
N SER A 81 16.33 -30.18 -8.80
CA SER A 81 16.04 -28.84 -8.31
C SER A 81 14.55 -28.78 -8.03
N GLU A 82 14.17 -28.97 -6.76
CA GLU A 82 12.83 -28.69 -6.27
C GLU A 82 12.59 -27.21 -6.58
N ALA A 83 11.90 -26.98 -7.70
CA ALA A 83 11.25 -25.71 -7.90
C ALA A 83 10.38 -25.53 -6.67
N THR A 84 10.71 -24.55 -5.84
CA THR A 84 9.87 -24.10 -4.72
C THR A 84 8.53 -23.73 -5.33
N VAL A 85 7.64 -24.71 -5.44
CA VAL A 85 6.24 -24.48 -5.79
C VAL A 85 5.73 -23.71 -4.60
N CYS A 86 5.59 -22.40 -4.77
CA CYS A 86 4.84 -21.58 -3.84
C CYS A 86 3.45 -22.19 -3.77
N LYS A 87 3.22 -23.06 -2.79
CA LYS A 87 1.88 -23.43 -2.39
C LYS A 87 1.24 -22.13 -1.97
N TYR A 88 0.32 -21.65 -2.80
CA TYR A 88 -0.70 -20.71 -2.35
C TYR A 88 -1.58 -21.48 -1.38
N ASP A 89 -1.07 -21.68 -0.16
CA ASP A 89 -1.93 -22.01 0.97
C ASP A 89 -2.95 -20.90 1.03
N HIS A 90 -4.21 -21.33 1.02
CA HIS A 90 -5.43 -20.53 1.06
C HIS A 90 -5.18 -19.10 1.53
N LEU A 91 -5.15 -18.15 0.59
CA LEU A 91 -5.11 -16.73 0.94
C LEU A 91 -6.31 -16.48 1.85
N ASP A 92 -6.06 -16.27 3.14
CA ASP A 92 -7.06 -15.89 4.11
C ASP A 92 -7.62 -14.54 3.67
N LEU A 93 -8.76 -14.58 2.99
CA LEU A 93 -9.48 -13.39 2.56
C LEU A 93 -10.18 -12.77 3.78
N PRO A 94 -10.26 -11.43 3.85
CA PRO A 94 -9.82 -10.48 2.82
C PRO A 94 -8.37 -10.02 2.94
N ALA A 95 -7.72 -9.80 1.81
CA ALA A 95 -6.39 -9.19 1.77
C ALA A 95 -6.46 -7.70 2.13
N VAL A 96 -5.69 -7.27 3.14
CA VAL A 96 -5.63 -5.86 3.57
C VAL A 96 -4.36 -5.20 3.05
N ALA A 97 -4.51 -4.12 2.29
CA ALA A 97 -3.40 -3.37 1.70
C ALA A 97 -3.42 -1.90 2.13
N PHE A 98 -2.25 -1.37 2.51
CA PHE A 98 -2.07 0.04 2.83
C PHE A 98 -1.39 0.76 1.67
N ILE A 99 -2.06 1.74 1.07
CA ILE A 99 -1.42 2.64 0.10
C ILE A 99 -0.58 3.64 0.90
N ARG A 100 0.73 3.70 0.58
CA ARG A 100 1.79 4.42 1.32
C ARG A 100 2.14 3.79 2.68
N PRO A 101 2.67 2.55 2.71
CA PRO A 101 2.88 1.77 3.94
C PRO A 101 3.90 2.39 4.92
N GLY A 102 4.77 3.29 4.47
CA GLY A 102 5.75 4.00 5.29
C GLY A 102 5.20 5.19 6.07
N LEU A 103 3.91 5.52 5.91
CA LEU A 103 3.29 6.63 6.62
C LEU A 103 2.74 6.25 7.99
N LEU A 104 2.43 4.98 8.25
CA LEU A 104 1.87 4.52 9.53
C LEU A 104 2.93 3.96 10.46
N THR A 105 2.87 4.37 11.72
CA THR A 105 3.56 3.70 12.82
C THR A 105 2.89 2.36 13.15
N ASP A 106 3.62 1.45 13.79
CA ASP A 106 3.06 0.16 14.20
C ASP A 106 1.90 0.31 15.21
N ALA A 107 1.96 1.33 16.06
CA ALA A 107 0.87 1.68 16.97
C ALA A 107 -0.40 2.11 16.22
N GLU A 108 -0.27 2.95 15.19
CA GLU A 108 -1.41 3.34 14.35
C GLU A 108 -1.96 2.16 13.56
N LYS A 109 -1.12 1.25 13.08
CA LYS A 109 -1.57 0.01 12.41
C LYS A 109 -2.33 -0.89 13.39
N ALA A 110 -1.84 -1.05 14.61
CA ALA A 110 -2.52 -1.81 15.65
C ALA A 110 -3.89 -1.20 15.98
N GLU A 111 -3.96 0.12 16.13
CA GLU A 111 -5.21 0.84 16.39
C GLU A 111 -6.21 0.71 15.22
N LEU A 112 -5.73 0.83 13.97
CA LEU A 112 -6.54 0.59 12.77
C LEU A 112 -7.05 -0.85 12.72
N ASN A 113 -6.22 -1.82 13.08
CA ASN A 113 -6.62 -3.23 13.10
C ASN A 113 -7.74 -3.47 14.10
N GLU A 114 -7.57 -3.00 15.33
CA GLU A 114 -8.51 -3.20 16.42
C GLU A 114 -9.84 -2.46 16.20
N LYS A 115 -9.77 -1.18 15.86
CA LYS A 115 -10.96 -0.30 15.85
C LYS A 115 -11.71 -0.31 14.53
N PHE A 116 -11.05 -0.71 13.45
CA PHE A 116 -11.60 -0.58 12.10
C PHE A 116 -11.55 -1.90 11.30
N ILE A 117 -10.36 -2.44 11.03
CA ILE A 117 -10.21 -3.56 10.08
C ILE A 117 -10.92 -4.82 10.57
N ASN A 118 -10.64 -5.26 11.81
CA ASN A 118 -11.24 -6.46 12.38
C ASN A 118 -12.78 -6.36 12.46
N PRO A 119 -13.38 -5.30 13.04
CA PRO A 119 -14.83 -5.19 13.07
C PRO A 119 -15.45 -4.99 11.69
N PHE A 120 -14.78 -4.30 10.76
CA PHE A 120 -15.27 -4.16 9.39
C PHE A 120 -15.34 -5.52 8.68
N ILE A 121 -14.26 -6.31 8.74
CA ILE A 121 -14.20 -7.65 8.14
C ILE A 121 -15.22 -8.59 8.79
N ALA A 122 -15.40 -8.51 10.11
CA ALA A 122 -16.35 -9.34 10.81
C ALA A 122 -17.82 -8.98 10.53
N TYR A 123 -18.09 -7.72 10.17
CA TYR A 123 -19.43 -7.25 9.79
C TYR A 123 -19.75 -7.55 8.33
N GLU A 124 -18.79 -7.34 7.42
CA GLU A 124 -18.96 -7.57 6.00
C GLU A 124 -19.12 -9.08 5.69
N SER A 125 -19.85 -9.38 4.62
CA SER A 125 -20.12 -10.77 4.23
C SER A 125 -18.84 -11.52 3.83
N SER A 126 -18.95 -12.84 3.70
CA SER A 126 -17.90 -13.72 3.16
C SER A 126 -17.42 -13.37 1.75
N ASP A 127 -18.04 -12.39 1.10
CA ASP A 127 -17.73 -11.98 -0.26
C ASP A 127 -16.64 -10.89 -0.30
N LEU A 128 -16.28 -10.29 0.84
CA LEU A 128 -15.20 -9.31 0.90
C LEU A 128 -13.87 -9.98 0.54
N THR A 129 -13.26 -9.52 -0.56
CA THR A 129 -12.01 -10.09 -1.10
C THR A 129 -10.80 -9.26 -0.73
N SER A 130 -10.91 -7.94 -0.77
CA SER A 130 -9.80 -7.07 -0.36
C SER A 130 -10.27 -5.75 0.23
N LEU A 131 -9.42 -5.21 1.10
CA LEU A 131 -9.59 -3.94 1.75
C LEU A 131 -8.35 -3.09 1.49
N ILE A 132 -8.53 -2.00 0.75
CA ILE A 132 -7.45 -1.07 0.40
C ILE A 132 -7.63 0.19 1.21
N ILE A 133 -6.64 0.52 2.04
CA ILE A 133 -6.66 1.68 2.93
C ILE A 133 -5.63 2.69 2.42
N GLU A 134 -6.11 3.82 1.90
CA GLU A 134 -5.26 4.94 1.56
C GLU A 134 -4.99 5.80 2.79
N VAL A 135 -3.73 5.77 3.23
CA VAL A 135 -3.26 6.51 4.40
C VAL A 135 -3.01 7.97 4.00
N PRO A 136 -3.61 8.97 4.66
CA PRO A 136 -3.40 10.36 4.31
C PRO A 136 -1.99 10.82 4.66
N SER A 137 -1.47 11.75 3.84
CA SER A 137 -0.12 12.31 3.98
C SER A 137 0.00 13.31 5.13
N LYS A 138 -1.12 13.89 5.58
CA LYS A 138 -1.15 14.90 6.65
C LYS A 138 -2.05 14.47 7.79
N ASN A 139 -1.68 14.87 9.01
CA ASN A 139 -2.56 14.75 10.17
C ASN A 139 -3.79 15.64 9.99
N GLY A 140 -4.96 15.16 10.41
CA GLY A 140 -6.23 15.88 10.22
C GLY A 140 -6.96 15.54 8.91
N GLU A 141 -6.35 14.80 7.99
CA GLU A 141 -7.02 14.25 6.81
C GLU A 141 -7.59 12.85 7.10
N ALA A 142 -8.71 12.52 6.45
CA ALA A 142 -9.40 11.25 6.60
C ALA A 142 -8.70 10.11 5.85
N TYR A 143 -8.87 8.88 6.33
CA TYR A 143 -8.48 7.70 5.55
C TYR A 143 -9.51 7.45 4.46
N HIS A 144 -9.05 7.05 3.28
CA HIS A 144 -9.95 6.58 2.22
C HIS A 144 -9.88 5.07 2.14
N ILE A 145 -11.01 4.41 2.35
CA ILE A 145 -11.09 2.95 2.34
C ILE A 145 -11.83 2.52 1.09
N THR A 146 -11.26 1.58 0.35
CA THR A 146 -11.89 0.90 -0.77
C THR A 146 -12.05 -0.58 -0.44
N SER A 147 -13.28 -1.06 -0.40
CA SER A 147 -13.60 -2.49 -0.27
C SER A 147 -13.87 -3.09 -1.66
N VAL A 148 -13.38 -4.31 -1.89
CA VAL A 148 -13.59 -5.06 -3.14
C VAL A 148 -14.24 -6.40 -2.79
N TYR A 149 -15.35 -6.70 -3.45
CA TYR A 149 -16.14 -7.92 -3.22
C TYR A 149 -16.06 -8.88 -4.42
N SER A 150 -16.14 -10.18 -4.17
CA SER A 150 -16.24 -11.23 -5.18
C SER A 150 -17.69 -11.68 -5.35
N GLY A 151 -18.20 -11.75 -6.58
CA GLY A 151 -19.47 -12.43 -6.87
C GLY A 151 -20.38 -11.71 -7.88
N GLU A 152 -21.53 -12.34 -8.17
CA GLU A 152 -22.55 -11.80 -9.07
C GLU A 152 -23.31 -10.59 -8.49
N GLN A 153 -23.21 -10.34 -7.18
CA GLN A 153 -23.69 -9.10 -6.54
C GLN A 153 -22.75 -7.92 -6.83
N GLN A 154 -22.41 -7.74 -8.11
CA GLN A 154 -21.52 -6.73 -8.66
C GLN A 154 -20.10 -6.81 -8.09
N ASN A 155 -19.10 -6.78 -8.99
CA ASN A 155 -17.74 -6.36 -8.64
C ASN A 155 -17.82 -4.90 -8.16
N GLY A 156 -18.22 -4.72 -6.91
CA GLY A 156 -18.53 -3.45 -6.29
C GLY A 156 -17.31 -2.92 -5.58
N THR A 157 -17.05 -1.63 -5.75
CA THR A 157 -16.12 -0.90 -4.91
C THR A 157 -16.90 -0.04 -3.94
N GLY A 158 -16.78 -0.31 -2.65
CA GLY A 158 -17.34 0.54 -1.60
C GLY A 158 -16.31 1.56 -1.16
N GLN A 159 -16.66 2.85 -1.10
CA GLN A 159 -15.77 3.89 -0.59
C GLN A 159 -16.38 4.60 0.62
N PHE A 160 -15.58 4.77 1.66
CA PHE A 160 -15.93 5.60 2.82
C PHE A 160 -14.70 6.24 3.45
N GLN A 161 -14.98 7.22 4.31
CA GLN A 161 -13.96 7.99 5.01
C GLN A 161 -13.98 7.62 6.49
N LEU A 162 -12.81 7.34 7.04
CA LEU A 162 -12.61 7.21 8.48
C LEU A 162 -12.03 8.52 9.01
N GLU A 163 -12.44 8.93 10.22
CA GLU A 163 -11.99 10.17 10.84
C GLU A 163 -10.46 10.28 10.90
N SER A 164 -9.98 11.52 10.97
CA SER A 164 -8.59 11.87 10.69
C SER A 164 -7.54 11.21 11.60
N ARG A 165 -6.30 11.05 11.08
CA ARG A 165 -5.11 10.59 11.83
C ARG A 165 -4.97 11.29 13.19
N GLY A 166 -5.34 10.57 14.25
CA GLY A 166 -5.51 11.00 15.64
C GLY A 166 -5.99 9.82 16.48
N SER A 167 -6.74 10.04 17.57
CA SER A 167 -7.44 8.93 18.25
C SER A 167 -8.58 8.46 17.36
N LEU A 168 -8.44 7.27 16.77
CA LEU A 168 -9.50 6.69 15.96
C LEU A 168 -10.68 6.32 16.85
N ASN A 169 -11.89 6.72 16.44
CA ASN A 169 -13.10 6.15 17.00
C ASN A 169 -13.31 4.74 16.44
N TYR A 170 -14.07 3.92 17.15
CA TYR A 170 -14.47 2.63 16.61
C TYR A 170 -15.25 2.84 15.32
N TRP A 171 -15.03 1.96 14.37
CA TRP A 171 -15.82 1.95 13.16
C TRP A 171 -17.30 1.69 13.47
N SER A 172 -18.18 2.25 12.67
CA SER A 172 -19.61 1.97 12.72
C SER A 172 -20.14 1.81 11.30
N PRO A 173 -20.97 0.79 11.03
CA PRO A 173 -21.60 0.63 9.72
C PRO A 173 -22.55 1.80 9.44
N SER A 174 -22.61 2.19 8.17
CA SER A 174 -23.53 3.22 7.67
C SER A 174 -24.68 2.54 6.91
N CYS A 175 -25.79 2.32 7.60
CA CYS A 175 -27.03 1.81 7.02
C CYS A 175 -28.09 2.93 6.91
N MET A 176 -28.95 2.85 5.90
CA MET A 176 -30.17 3.67 5.83
C MET A 176 -31.25 3.07 6.75
N GLY A 177 -31.07 3.18 8.08
CA GLY A 177 -31.97 2.65 9.09
C GLY A 177 -31.24 1.86 10.18
N ASP A 178 -31.85 0.77 10.65
CA ASP A 178 -31.22 -0.14 11.62
C ASP A 178 -30.24 -1.07 10.91
N CYS A 179 -29.00 -1.14 11.39
CA CYS A 179 -27.99 -2.05 10.88
C CYS A 179 -28.22 -3.44 11.50
N PRO A 180 -28.30 -4.50 10.69
CA PRO A 180 -28.44 -5.84 11.24
C PRO A 180 -27.11 -6.28 11.87
N PHE A 181 -27.12 -6.54 13.17
CA PHE A 181 -25.99 -7.13 13.89
C PHE A 181 -26.34 -8.54 14.37
N THR A 182 -25.43 -9.49 14.18
CA THR A 182 -25.58 -10.84 14.73
C THR A 182 -25.23 -10.84 16.22
N GLU A 183 -25.76 -11.80 16.99
CA GLU A 183 -25.41 -11.93 18.42
C GLU A 183 -23.90 -12.15 18.64
N ALA A 184 -23.25 -12.89 17.73
CA ALA A 184 -21.81 -13.09 17.75
C ALA A 184 -21.06 -11.76 17.57
N PHE A 185 -21.43 -10.96 16.57
CA PHE A 185 -20.80 -9.66 16.34
C PHE A 185 -20.97 -8.71 17.52
N ILE A 186 -22.15 -8.69 18.15
CA ILE A 186 -22.41 -7.87 19.33
C ILE A 186 -21.53 -8.30 20.52
N GLY A 187 -21.28 -9.61 20.66
CA GLY A 187 -20.41 -10.15 21.70
C GLY A 187 -18.93 -9.82 21.48
N ASP A 188 -18.47 -9.91 20.24
CA ASP A 188 -17.06 -9.73 19.89
C ASP A 188 -16.66 -8.25 19.73
N TYR A 189 -17.59 -7.37 19.36
CA TYR A 189 -17.34 -5.95 19.09
C TYR A 189 -18.35 -5.00 19.79
N PRO A 190 -18.47 -5.04 21.14
CA PRO A 190 -19.43 -4.21 21.86
C PRO A 190 -19.17 -2.70 21.71
N GLU A 191 -17.92 -2.27 21.49
CA GLU A 191 -17.54 -0.87 21.29
C GLU A 191 -18.08 -0.31 19.97
N VAL A 192 -18.11 -1.13 18.92
CA VAL A 192 -18.74 -0.78 17.63
C VAL A 192 -20.23 -0.55 17.82
N ILE A 193 -20.90 -1.39 18.61
CA ILE A 193 -22.32 -1.23 18.94
C ILE A 193 -22.55 0.04 19.76
N ALA A 194 -21.68 0.33 20.72
CA ALA A 194 -21.76 1.57 21.51
C ALA A 194 -21.61 2.81 20.62
N GLU A 195 -20.67 2.79 19.68
CA GLU A 195 -20.43 3.87 18.74
C GLU A 195 -21.59 4.03 17.74
N TYR A 196 -22.10 2.94 17.17
CA TYR A 196 -23.30 2.95 16.33
C TYR A 196 -24.49 3.58 17.05
N ASN A 197 -24.74 3.18 18.30
CA ASN A 197 -25.80 3.76 19.12
C ASN A 197 -25.55 5.24 19.45
N ARG A 198 -24.28 5.65 19.63
CA ARG A 198 -23.92 7.06 19.85
C ARG A 198 -24.27 7.91 18.64
N LEU A 199 -23.98 7.43 17.43
CA LEU A 199 -24.22 8.14 16.17
C LEU A 199 -25.71 8.17 15.78
N ASN A 200 -26.49 7.16 16.16
CA ASN A 200 -27.91 7.04 15.80
C ASN A 200 -28.90 7.53 16.86
N LYS A 201 -28.43 7.94 18.04
CA LYS A 201 -29.26 8.67 19.03
C LYS A 201 -29.61 10.05 18.47
N ARG A 202 -30.73 10.12 17.73
CA ARG A 202 -31.45 11.35 17.44
C ARG A 202 -32.48 11.65 18.51
#